data_AF-A0A2H0YV87-F1
#
_entry.id   AF-A0A2H0YV87-F1
#
_cell.length_a   1.000
_cell.length_b   1.000
_cell.length_c   1.000
_cell.angle_alpha   90.00
_cell.angle_beta   90.00
_cell.angle_gamma   90.00
#
_symmetry.space_group_name_H-M   'P 1'
#
loop_
_entity.id
_entity.type
_entity.pdbx_description
1 polymer ?
#
loop_
_entity_poly.entity_id
_entity_poly.type
_entity_poly.pdbx_seq_one_letter_code
_entity_poly.pdbx_strand_id
1 'polypeptide(L)'
;VGDVDGDGKDEIVAAPGSSGGAHVRVFDYRGQSTGIDFFPFTTGDRGGVSLAVGNVDGGPEEEIIMAVQKFGRAWTKVYKADTNRTILGEFYSFPDYFQGGINVASGDLDQDGKAEVVVAPTRAGGPQIRMFEAYGKHLEQDFFAYEDDFRGGVNLALADINGDGSDDIITAPSAWVGEGRPSDYKYIDVNLTEQRLSAYENDQLVNSFLISSGVSKRPTPIGNFRVFLKRESVDMTWFYGPDDPDNYDLEDVPHVLSFNGAYTIHGTYWHNNFGHRMSHGCINASRQNAAWLYQWAGLGIPVYVFD
;
A
#
# COMPACT_ATOMS: atom_id res chain seq x y z
N VAL A 1 21.06 8.26 -4.39
CA VAL A 1 22.49 8.14 -4.77
C VAL A 1 23.02 9.55 -4.67
N GLY A 2 24.17 9.73 -4.08
CA GLY A 2 24.71 11.05 -3.77
C GLY A 2 25.99 10.96 -2.95
N ASP A 3 26.80 12.02 -2.95
CA ASP A 3 28.09 12.10 -2.26
C ASP A 3 27.88 12.35 -0.77
N VAL A 4 27.60 11.28 -0.01
CA VAL A 4 27.19 11.40 1.39
C VAL A 4 28.37 11.44 2.36
N ASP A 5 29.58 11.11 1.89
CA ASP A 5 30.81 11.20 2.68
C ASP A 5 31.78 12.32 2.21
N GLY A 6 31.43 13.05 1.16
CA GLY A 6 32.13 14.24 0.68
C GLY A 6 33.44 13.93 -0.07
N ASP A 7 33.62 12.70 -0.56
CA ASP A 7 34.83 12.27 -1.28
C ASP A 7 34.82 12.65 -2.78
N GLY A 8 33.72 13.23 -3.26
CA GLY A 8 33.48 13.58 -4.66
C GLY A 8 33.00 12.41 -5.51
N LYS A 9 32.53 11.31 -4.92
CA LYS A 9 31.88 10.20 -5.59
C LYS A 9 30.60 9.83 -4.89
N ASP A 10 29.61 9.41 -5.67
CA ASP A 10 28.32 9.10 -5.10
C ASP A 10 28.28 7.72 -4.41
N GLU A 11 27.62 7.69 -3.26
CA GLU A 11 27.24 6.48 -2.55
C GLU A 11 25.82 6.01 -2.92
N ILE A 12 25.60 4.72 -2.72
CA ILE A 12 24.30 4.06 -2.83
C ILE A 12 23.70 3.94 -1.44
N VAL A 13 22.65 4.71 -1.18
CA VAL A 13 21.81 4.56 0.01
C VAL A 13 20.64 3.65 -0.31
N ALA A 14 20.49 2.56 0.45
CA ALA A 14 19.45 1.56 0.25
C ALA A 14 18.60 1.38 1.51
N ALA A 15 17.30 1.25 1.31
CA ALA A 15 16.36 0.88 2.36
C ALA A 15 15.33 -0.12 1.81
N PRO A 16 14.76 -0.97 2.67
CA PRO A 16 13.71 -1.87 2.25
C PRO A 16 12.40 -1.13 1.99
N GLY A 17 11.69 -1.60 0.96
CA GLY A 17 10.30 -1.23 0.75
C GLY A 17 9.36 -1.83 1.80
N SER A 18 8.06 -1.67 1.57
CA SER A 18 7.01 -2.19 2.47
C SER A 18 7.22 -3.65 2.86
N SER A 19 6.91 -3.98 4.11
CA SER A 19 7.11 -5.27 4.82
C SER A 19 8.53 -5.57 5.32
N GLY A 20 9.56 -4.80 4.93
CA GLY A 20 10.87 -4.85 5.58
C GLY A 20 10.93 -4.03 6.87
N GLY A 21 11.78 -4.43 7.83
CA GLY A 21 12.14 -3.53 8.93
C GLY A 21 12.98 -2.38 8.39
N ALA A 22 12.79 -1.15 8.89
CA ALA A 22 13.38 0.08 8.35
C ALA A 22 14.92 0.15 8.43
N HIS A 23 15.67 -0.81 7.89
CA HIS A 23 17.14 -0.83 7.95
C HIS A 23 17.72 -0.10 6.75
N VAL A 24 18.25 1.10 6.99
CA VAL A 24 18.97 1.87 5.97
C VAL A 24 20.44 1.49 6.00
N ARG A 25 21.04 1.34 4.82
CA ARG A 25 22.45 0.97 4.62
C ARG A 25 23.05 1.82 3.51
N VAL A 26 24.31 2.18 3.69
CA VAL A 26 25.09 2.94 2.70
C VAL A 26 26.21 2.08 2.14
N PHE A 27 26.39 2.15 0.83
CA PHE A 27 27.42 1.46 0.09
C PHE A 27 28.17 2.45 -0.80
N ASP A 28 29.46 2.21 -1.04
CA ASP A 28 30.21 2.95 -2.06
C ASP A 28 29.68 2.66 -3.47
N TYR A 29 30.15 3.41 -4.46
CA TYR A 29 29.82 3.20 -5.88
C TYR A 29 30.18 1.79 -6.43
N ARG A 30 30.95 0.99 -5.69
CA ARG A 30 31.30 -0.40 -6.03
C ARG A 30 30.42 -1.43 -5.30
N GLY A 31 29.46 -0.99 -4.48
CA GLY A 31 28.57 -1.82 -3.69
C GLY A 31 29.19 -2.37 -2.40
N GLN A 32 30.32 -1.83 -1.94
CA GLN A 32 30.93 -2.19 -0.66
C GLN A 32 30.30 -1.36 0.45
N SER A 33 29.96 -2.00 1.58
CA SER A 33 29.40 -1.29 2.73
C SER A 33 30.37 -0.23 3.25
N THR A 34 29.91 1.00 3.44
CA THR A 34 30.69 2.06 4.10
C THR A 34 30.73 1.90 5.62
N GLY A 35 29.93 0.98 6.16
CA GLY A 35 29.75 0.78 7.60
C GLY A 35 28.67 1.68 8.23
N ILE A 36 28.02 2.53 7.43
CA ILE A 36 26.87 3.32 7.87
C ILE A 36 25.60 2.50 7.67
N ASP A 37 24.98 2.12 8.79
CA ASP A 37 23.67 1.48 8.81
C ASP A 37 22.89 1.78 10.09
N PHE A 38 21.57 1.89 9.99
CA PHE A 38 20.69 2.23 11.13
C PHE A 38 19.20 1.99 10.85
N PHE A 39 18.40 2.07 11.91
CA PHE A 39 16.94 2.08 11.83
C PHE A 39 16.42 3.50 12.16
N PRO A 40 15.95 4.30 11.18
CA PRO A 40 15.51 5.68 11.41
C PRO A 40 14.16 5.76 12.13
N PHE A 41 13.34 4.71 11.99
CA PHE A 41 12.03 4.58 12.61
C PHE A 41 12.00 3.37 13.55
N THR A 42 10.85 3.11 14.20
CA THR A 42 10.79 2.06 15.20
C THR A 42 11.06 0.70 14.56
N THR A 43 11.74 -0.21 15.26
CA THR A 43 12.13 -1.53 14.71
C THR A 43 10.92 -2.43 14.41
N GLY A 44 9.74 -2.10 14.96
CA GLY A 44 8.45 -2.71 14.64
C GLY A 44 7.79 -2.17 13.37
N ASP A 45 8.24 -1.03 12.85
CA ASP A 45 7.69 -0.46 11.62
C ASP A 45 7.98 -1.40 10.46
N ARG A 46 6.91 -1.76 9.74
CA ARG A 46 6.91 -2.57 8.52
C ARG A 46 6.44 -1.76 7.32
N GLY A 47 6.36 -0.45 7.48
CA GLY A 47 5.95 0.50 6.45
C GLY A 47 6.93 0.62 5.29
N GLY A 48 8.18 0.19 5.47
CA GLY A 48 9.26 0.52 4.55
C GLY A 48 9.72 1.97 4.71
N VAL A 49 10.77 2.34 3.99
CA VAL A 49 11.36 3.68 4.01
C VAL A 49 11.41 4.23 2.59
N SER A 50 10.84 5.43 2.39
CA SER A 50 11.10 6.22 1.20
C SER A 50 12.39 7.00 1.41
N LEU A 51 13.26 7.03 0.40
CA LEU A 51 14.58 7.65 0.47
C LEU A 51 14.75 8.74 -0.58
N ALA A 52 15.46 9.80 -0.19
CA ALA A 52 16.09 10.75 -1.09
C ALA A 52 17.48 11.12 -0.54
N VAL A 53 18.35 11.62 -1.41
CA VAL A 53 19.68 12.12 -1.05
C VAL A 53 19.81 13.49 -1.70
N GLY A 54 20.34 14.47 -0.97
CA GLY A 54 20.60 15.81 -1.50
C GLY A 54 21.31 16.69 -0.47
N ASN A 55 22.01 17.70 -0.96
CA ASN A 55 22.70 18.68 -0.13
C ASN A 55 21.70 19.68 0.45
N VAL A 56 21.18 19.43 1.65
CA VAL A 56 20.10 20.27 2.22
C VAL A 56 20.62 21.30 3.22
N ASP A 57 21.89 21.21 3.61
CA ASP A 57 22.52 22.16 4.54
C ASP A 57 23.56 23.09 3.89
N GLY A 58 23.89 22.86 2.61
CA GLY A 58 24.87 23.62 1.83
C GLY A 58 26.32 23.19 2.09
N GLY A 59 26.53 22.06 2.74
CA GLY A 59 27.82 21.47 3.06
C GLY A 59 28.46 20.73 1.88
N PRO A 60 29.65 20.14 2.09
CA PRO A 60 30.32 19.29 1.10
C PRO A 60 29.77 17.86 1.05
N GLU A 61 28.97 17.45 2.04
CA GLU A 61 28.35 16.13 2.16
C GLU A 61 26.86 16.27 1.82
N GLU A 62 26.28 15.29 1.13
CA GLU A 62 24.84 15.21 0.93
C GLU A 62 24.15 14.45 2.06
N GLU A 63 22.95 14.90 2.42
CA GLU A 63 22.16 14.30 3.49
C GLU A 63 21.24 13.18 3.01
N ILE A 64 20.94 12.26 3.92
CA ILE A 64 19.96 11.19 3.71
C ILE A 64 18.61 11.64 4.26
N ILE A 65 17.63 11.74 3.37
CA ILE A 65 16.25 12.08 3.71
C ILE A 65 15.43 10.79 3.68
N MET A 66 14.70 10.55 4.76
CA MET A 66 13.91 9.35 4.97
C MET A 66 12.50 9.70 5.38
N ALA A 67 11.54 8.94 4.87
CA ALA A 67 10.18 9.01 5.34
C ALA A 67 9.55 7.63 5.53
N VAL A 68 8.59 7.53 6.44
CA VAL A 68 7.77 6.33 6.58
C VAL A 68 6.95 6.15 5.30
N GLN A 69 7.26 5.10 4.54
CA GLN A 69 6.70 4.94 3.20
C GLN A 69 5.22 4.52 3.22
N LYS A 70 4.85 3.60 4.12
CA LYS A 70 3.47 3.09 4.25
C LYS A 70 3.07 2.87 5.70
N PHE A 71 1.75 2.81 5.94
CA PHE A 71 1.15 2.30 7.19
C PHE A 71 1.62 2.97 8.47
N GLY A 72 1.99 4.25 8.38
CA GLY A 72 2.43 5.03 9.51
C GLY A 72 2.20 6.50 9.27
N ARG A 73 2.47 7.29 10.31
CA ARG A 73 2.43 8.74 10.22
C ARG A 73 3.38 9.22 9.13
N ALA A 74 3.06 10.33 8.48
CA ALA A 74 3.94 10.97 7.50
C ALA A 74 5.17 11.60 8.16
N TRP A 75 5.99 10.77 8.79
CA TRP A 75 7.15 11.15 9.56
C TRP A 75 8.36 11.21 8.65
N THR A 76 8.95 12.39 8.54
CA THR A 76 10.17 12.66 7.78
C THR A 76 11.33 12.87 8.74
N LYS A 77 12.49 12.34 8.38
CA LYS A 77 13.77 12.58 9.05
C LYS A 77 14.85 12.89 8.04
N VAL A 78 15.72 13.81 8.41
CA VAL A 78 16.90 14.21 7.62
C VAL A 78 18.13 13.91 8.46
N TYR A 79 19.07 13.16 7.89
CA TYR A 79 20.27 12.71 8.57
C TYR A 79 21.52 13.13 7.81
N LYS A 80 22.56 13.50 8.54
CA LYS A 80 23.92 13.41 8.01
C LYS A 80 24.33 11.95 7.93
N ALA A 81 25.01 11.56 6.86
CA ALA A 81 25.56 10.23 6.72
C ALA A 81 26.87 10.07 7.52
N ASP A 82 26.84 10.46 8.80
CA ASP A 82 27.95 10.30 9.71
C ASP A 82 27.77 9.05 10.60
N THR A 83 28.86 8.64 11.24
CA THR A 83 28.82 7.51 12.19
C THR A 83 28.04 7.82 13.47
N ASN A 84 27.77 9.10 13.75
CA ASN A 84 27.02 9.56 14.92
C ASN A 84 25.50 9.54 14.69
N ARG A 85 25.05 9.34 13.45
CA ARG A 85 23.65 9.35 13.03
C ARG A 85 22.98 10.68 13.37
N THR A 86 23.67 11.78 13.09
CA THR A 86 23.19 13.12 13.41
C THR A 86 21.90 13.44 12.66
N ILE A 87 20.84 13.75 13.40
CA ILE A 87 19.54 14.18 12.84
C ILE A 87 19.58 15.70 12.68
N LEU A 88 19.37 16.18 11.45
CA LEU A 88 19.20 17.61 11.15
C LEU A 88 17.76 18.05 11.31
N GLY A 89 16.81 17.23 10.85
CA GLY A 89 15.39 17.53 10.89
C GLY A 89 14.55 16.30 11.22
N GLU A 90 13.49 16.50 12.00
CA GLU A 90 12.53 15.47 12.37
C GLU A 90 11.14 16.10 12.52
N PHE A 91 10.22 15.76 11.61
CA PHE A 91 8.92 16.43 11.54
C PHE A 91 7.83 15.56 10.92
N TYR A 92 6.57 15.94 11.14
CA TYR A 92 5.43 15.36 10.46
C TYR A 92 5.06 16.22 9.24
N SER A 93 5.18 15.61 8.07
CA SER A 93 4.90 16.23 6.78
C SER A 93 3.42 16.41 6.48
N PHE A 94 2.55 15.72 7.22
CA PHE A 94 1.09 15.82 7.16
C PHE A 94 0.51 15.74 8.58
N PRO A 95 -0.75 16.14 8.81
CA PRO A 95 -1.39 15.98 10.11
C PRO A 95 -1.25 14.57 10.67
N ASP A 96 -1.10 14.46 11.99
CA ASP A 96 -0.78 13.22 12.71
C ASP A 96 -1.83 12.11 12.58
N TYR A 97 -3.06 12.46 12.21
CA TYR A 97 -4.14 11.53 11.89
C TYR A 97 -3.98 10.85 10.52
N PHE A 98 -3.15 11.39 9.62
CA PHE A 98 -2.84 10.75 8.35
C PHE A 98 -1.85 9.59 8.56
N GLN A 99 -2.25 8.37 8.18
CA GLN A 99 -1.50 7.13 8.40
C GLN A 99 -1.14 6.38 7.10
N GLY A 100 -1.14 7.08 5.97
CA GLY A 100 -0.84 6.48 4.66
C GLY A 100 0.65 6.27 4.41
N GLY A 101 1.52 7.02 5.08
CA GLY A 101 2.93 7.17 4.69
C GLY A 101 3.11 8.07 3.46
N ILE A 102 4.35 8.38 3.13
CA ILE A 102 4.72 9.35 2.09
C ILE A 102 5.93 8.88 1.27
N ASN A 103 5.96 9.30 0.01
CA ASN A 103 7.16 9.31 -0.81
C ASN A 103 7.91 10.63 -0.58
N VAL A 104 9.23 10.59 -0.69
CA VAL A 104 10.11 11.77 -0.57
C VAL A 104 11.07 11.84 -1.74
N ALA A 105 11.35 13.06 -2.19
CA ALA A 105 12.38 13.42 -3.14
C ALA A 105 13.03 14.74 -2.68
N SER A 106 14.19 15.07 -3.23
CA SER A 106 14.93 16.30 -2.90
C SER A 106 15.59 16.91 -4.12
N GLY A 107 15.73 18.23 -4.09
CA GLY A 107 16.28 19.03 -5.18
C GLY A 107 16.16 20.53 -4.85
N ASP A 108 16.97 21.35 -5.51
CA ASP A 108 17.03 22.81 -5.29
C ASP A 108 15.93 23.51 -6.09
N LEU A 109 14.82 23.86 -5.41
CA LEU A 109 13.63 24.44 -6.02
C LEU A 109 13.73 25.96 -6.13
N ASP A 110 14.47 26.63 -5.24
CA ASP A 110 14.51 28.09 -5.14
C ASP A 110 15.85 28.75 -5.50
N GLN A 111 16.81 27.95 -5.96
CA GLN A 111 18.17 28.32 -6.40
C GLN A 111 19.02 28.94 -5.29
N ASP A 112 18.80 28.58 -4.03
CA ASP A 112 19.66 29.02 -2.93
C ASP A 112 20.94 28.16 -2.79
N GLY A 113 21.06 27.10 -3.59
CA GLY A 113 22.17 26.15 -3.59
C GLY A 113 22.01 25.02 -2.58
N LYS A 114 20.84 24.89 -1.95
CA LYS A 114 20.45 23.79 -1.09
C LYS A 114 19.24 23.09 -1.67
N ALA A 115 19.13 21.81 -1.36
CA ALA A 115 17.99 21.00 -1.75
C ALA A 115 16.86 21.13 -0.73
N GLU A 116 15.64 21.27 -1.23
CA GLU A 116 14.41 21.16 -0.46
C GLU A 116 13.97 19.70 -0.34
N VAL A 117 13.12 19.43 0.64
CA VAL A 117 12.45 18.16 0.85
C VAL A 117 11.04 18.23 0.28
N VAL A 118 10.78 17.48 -0.78
CA VAL A 118 9.44 17.36 -1.38
C VAL A 118 8.81 16.04 -1.00
N VAL A 119 7.57 16.08 -0.53
CA VAL A 119 6.85 14.91 -0.05
C VAL A 119 5.46 14.82 -0.67
N ALA A 120 5.00 13.60 -0.87
CA ALA A 120 3.65 13.33 -1.33
C ALA A 120 3.09 12.05 -0.68
N PRO A 121 1.78 11.98 -0.41
CA PRO A 121 1.14 10.77 0.09
C PRO A 121 1.35 9.58 -0.84
N THR A 122 1.58 8.40 -0.26
CA THR A 122 1.55 7.14 -1.02
C THR A 122 0.10 6.67 -1.21
N ARG A 123 -0.09 5.39 -1.59
CA ARG A 123 -1.40 4.77 -1.85
C ARG A 123 -2.43 5.09 -0.76
N ALA A 124 -3.67 5.34 -1.17
CA ALA A 124 -4.79 5.79 -0.32
C ALA A 124 -4.68 7.22 0.22
N GLY A 125 -3.61 7.95 -0.09
CA GLY A 125 -3.50 9.39 0.12
C GLY A 125 -3.92 10.23 -1.09
N GLY A 126 -4.19 11.52 -0.86
CA GLY A 126 -4.50 12.48 -1.93
C GLY A 126 -3.27 12.90 -2.75
N PRO A 127 -3.43 13.64 -3.87
CA PRO A 127 -2.31 14.03 -4.72
C PRO A 127 -1.62 15.32 -4.24
N GLN A 128 -1.60 15.55 -2.93
CA GLN A 128 -1.03 16.75 -2.31
C GLN A 128 0.50 16.67 -2.33
N ILE A 129 1.14 17.68 -2.92
CA ILE A 129 2.58 17.86 -2.88
C ILE A 129 2.87 18.94 -1.84
N ARG A 130 3.81 18.64 -0.93
CA ARG A 130 4.25 19.60 0.10
C ARG A 130 5.77 19.71 0.09
N MET A 131 6.27 20.89 0.39
CA MET A 131 7.71 21.18 0.33
C MET A 131 8.21 21.78 1.64
N PHE A 132 9.36 21.32 2.09
CA PHE A 132 9.96 21.67 3.36
C PHE A 132 11.45 21.93 3.21
N GLU A 133 11.97 22.79 4.07
CA GLU A 133 13.39 22.90 4.34
C GLU A 133 13.88 21.67 5.12
N ALA A 134 15.20 21.41 5.11
CA ALA A 134 15.82 20.30 5.84
C ALA A 134 15.35 20.14 7.29
N TYR A 135 15.18 21.27 7.99
CA TYR A 135 14.84 21.34 9.40
C TYR A 135 13.32 21.25 9.68
N GLY A 136 12.50 21.06 8.65
CA GLY A 136 11.05 20.89 8.76
C GLY A 136 10.22 22.17 8.69
N LYS A 137 10.84 23.31 8.32
CA LYS A 137 10.09 24.53 7.99
C LYS A 137 9.33 24.31 6.69
N HIS A 138 8.01 24.41 6.76
CA HIS A 138 7.10 24.29 5.61
C HIS A 138 7.24 25.52 4.72
N LEU A 139 7.35 25.33 3.41
CA LEU A 139 7.54 26.41 2.43
C LEU A 139 6.24 27.05 1.94
N GLU A 140 5.08 26.49 2.31
CA GLU A 140 3.74 26.98 1.95
C GLU A 140 3.46 27.09 0.44
N GLN A 141 4.21 26.37 -0.40
CA GLN A 141 4.03 26.31 -1.86
C GLN A 141 3.27 25.05 -2.31
N ASP A 142 2.40 24.51 -1.44
CA ASP A 142 1.70 23.24 -1.66
C ASP A 142 0.73 23.30 -2.84
N PHE A 143 0.60 22.19 -3.57
CA PHE A 143 -0.36 22.05 -4.67
C PHE A 143 -0.86 20.61 -4.81
N PHE A 144 -1.93 20.43 -5.59
CA PHE A 144 -2.43 19.10 -5.98
C PHE A 144 -1.91 18.75 -7.38
N ALA A 145 -1.22 17.62 -7.53
CA ALA A 145 -0.67 17.18 -8.82
C ALA A 145 -1.73 16.60 -9.77
N TYR A 146 -2.86 16.15 -9.23
CA TYR A 146 -4.01 15.56 -9.94
C TYR A 146 -5.31 16.08 -9.30
N GLU A 147 -6.46 15.62 -9.79
CA GLU A 147 -7.78 15.94 -9.22
C GLU A 147 -7.83 15.73 -7.71
N ASP A 148 -8.48 16.65 -6.99
CA ASP A 148 -8.46 16.70 -5.52
C ASP A 148 -9.11 15.49 -4.84
N ASP A 149 -9.87 14.70 -5.59
CA ASP A 149 -10.54 13.46 -5.19
C ASP A 149 -9.73 12.20 -5.51
N PHE A 150 -8.61 12.30 -6.25
CA PHE A 150 -7.73 11.17 -6.54
C PHE A 150 -7.12 10.60 -5.25
N ARG A 151 -7.15 9.28 -5.05
CA ARG A 151 -6.61 8.62 -3.83
C ARG A 151 -5.56 7.55 -4.12
N GLY A 152 -4.92 7.61 -5.29
CA GLY A 152 -3.89 6.64 -5.67
C GLY A 152 -2.51 6.91 -5.06
N GLY A 153 -2.26 8.11 -4.52
CA GLY A 153 -0.94 8.57 -4.09
C GLY A 153 -0.04 8.99 -5.25
N VAL A 154 1.13 9.57 -4.94
CA VAL A 154 2.02 10.18 -5.94
C VAL A 154 3.46 9.71 -5.73
N ASN A 155 4.13 9.31 -6.81
CA ASN A 155 5.57 9.11 -6.86
C ASN A 155 6.24 10.40 -7.31
N LEU A 156 7.43 10.68 -6.75
CA LEU A 156 8.16 11.91 -6.95
C LEU A 156 9.53 11.66 -7.57
N ALA A 157 9.97 12.59 -8.41
CA ALA A 157 11.36 12.80 -8.75
C ALA A 157 11.59 14.32 -8.91
N LEU A 158 12.81 14.76 -8.64
CA LEU A 158 13.24 16.15 -8.87
C LEU A 158 14.43 16.14 -9.82
N ALA A 159 14.43 17.06 -10.77
CA ALA A 159 15.54 17.34 -11.68
C ALA A 159 15.26 18.61 -12.47
N ASP A 160 16.29 19.40 -12.78
CA ASP A 160 16.21 20.47 -13.78
C ASP A 160 15.99 19.87 -15.18
N ILE A 161 14.73 19.78 -15.62
CA ILE A 161 14.37 19.22 -16.94
C ILE A 161 14.26 20.30 -18.01
N ASN A 162 14.21 21.57 -17.61
CA ASN A 162 13.97 22.69 -18.50
C ASN A 162 15.24 23.54 -18.77
N GLY A 163 16.29 23.37 -17.96
CA GLY A 163 17.59 24.01 -18.06
C GLY A 163 17.68 25.40 -17.43
N ASP A 164 16.83 25.75 -16.46
CA ASP A 164 16.80 27.05 -15.80
C ASP A 164 17.62 27.11 -14.50
N GLY A 165 18.20 25.98 -14.08
CA GLY A 165 19.00 25.85 -12.87
C GLY A 165 18.20 25.60 -11.60
N SER A 166 16.87 25.57 -11.65
CA SER A 166 16.00 25.05 -10.59
C SER A 166 15.61 23.61 -10.91
N ASP A 167 15.52 22.76 -9.90
CA ASP A 167 14.93 21.44 -10.06
C ASP A 167 13.42 21.54 -10.26
N ASP A 168 12.90 20.81 -11.25
CA ASP A 168 11.47 20.68 -11.50
C ASP A 168 10.88 19.48 -10.73
N ILE A 169 9.64 19.59 -10.27
CA ILE A 169 8.92 18.49 -9.61
C ILE A 169 8.24 17.61 -10.66
N ILE A 170 8.71 16.37 -10.78
CA ILE A 170 8.14 15.34 -11.65
C ILE A 170 7.23 14.44 -10.82
N THR A 171 5.97 14.31 -11.25
CA THR A 171 4.96 13.48 -10.57
C THR A 171 4.48 12.34 -11.45
N ALA A 172 4.29 11.17 -10.84
CA ALA A 172 3.59 10.05 -11.47
C ALA A 172 2.54 9.48 -10.51
N PRO A 173 1.31 9.17 -10.96
CA PRO A 173 0.31 8.57 -10.09
C PRO A 173 0.80 7.20 -9.64
N SER A 174 0.66 6.90 -8.36
CA SER A 174 0.83 5.53 -7.86
C SER A 174 -0.35 4.66 -8.28
N ALA A 175 -0.13 3.32 -8.26
CA ALA A 175 -1.12 2.37 -8.75
C ALA A 175 -2.49 2.59 -8.09
N TRP A 176 -3.48 2.86 -8.94
CA TRP A 176 -4.88 2.95 -8.54
C TRP A 176 -5.30 1.59 -7.99
N VAL A 177 -5.58 1.56 -6.70
CA VAL A 177 -6.47 0.57 -6.14
C VAL A 177 -7.87 1.11 -6.29
N GLY A 178 -8.76 0.24 -6.76
CA GLY A 178 -10.20 0.47 -6.91
C GLY A 178 -10.75 1.66 -6.13
N GLU A 179 -11.52 2.50 -6.82
CA GLU A 179 -12.34 3.56 -6.23
C GLU A 179 -12.93 3.12 -4.88
N GLY A 180 -12.67 3.90 -3.82
CA GLY A 180 -13.25 3.66 -2.50
C GLY A 180 -12.62 2.53 -1.67
N ARG A 181 -11.41 2.04 -2.00
CA ARG A 181 -10.67 1.08 -1.15
C ARG A 181 -9.82 1.82 -0.11
N PRO A 182 -10.26 1.93 1.17
CA PRO A 182 -9.46 2.51 2.25
C PRO A 182 -8.11 1.81 2.44
N SER A 183 -7.26 2.40 3.28
CA SER A 183 -5.92 1.97 3.72
C SER A 183 -5.86 0.60 4.41
N ASP A 184 -6.81 -0.29 4.15
CA ASP A 184 -6.94 -1.58 4.81
C ASP A 184 -5.75 -2.48 4.45
N TYR A 185 -4.96 -2.79 5.50
CA TYR A 185 -3.76 -3.62 5.55
C TYR A 185 -3.90 -4.99 4.86
N LYS A 186 -5.14 -5.49 4.80
CA LYS A 186 -5.48 -6.83 4.36
C LYS A 186 -6.89 -6.81 3.80
N TYR A 187 -7.10 -7.26 2.56
CA TYR A 187 -8.42 -7.23 1.93
C TYR A 187 -8.59 -8.35 0.91
N ILE A 188 -9.84 -8.60 0.54
CA ILE A 188 -10.24 -9.60 -0.44
C ILE A 188 -10.85 -8.89 -1.63
N ASP A 189 -10.32 -9.14 -2.82
CA ASP A 189 -10.90 -8.78 -4.09
C ASP A 189 -11.62 -9.97 -4.71
N VAL A 190 -12.81 -9.73 -5.24
CA VAL A 190 -13.60 -10.73 -5.96
C VAL A 190 -13.97 -10.13 -7.31
N ASN A 191 -13.27 -10.58 -8.35
CA ASN A 191 -13.56 -10.23 -9.73
C ASN A 191 -14.56 -11.24 -10.30
N LEU A 192 -15.77 -10.77 -10.60
CA LEU A 192 -16.88 -11.59 -11.09
C LEU A 192 -16.81 -11.84 -12.61
N THR A 193 -16.03 -11.09 -13.38
CA THR A 193 -15.78 -11.41 -14.80
C THR A 193 -14.74 -12.50 -14.93
N GLU A 194 -13.64 -12.37 -14.19
CA GLU A 194 -12.53 -13.34 -14.18
C GLU A 194 -12.81 -14.57 -13.30
N GLN A 195 -13.91 -14.55 -12.54
CA GLN A 195 -14.26 -15.59 -11.56
C GLN A 195 -13.09 -15.93 -10.65
N ARG A 196 -12.49 -14.88 -10.07
CA ARG A 196 -11.25 -14.95 -9.31
C ARG A 196 -11.36 -14.19 -8.01
N LEU A 197 -10.86 -14.79 -6.94
CA LEU A 197 -10.65 -14.15 -5.65
C LEU A 197 -9.16 -13.92 -5.46
N SER A 198 -8.78 -12.70 -5.11
CA SER A 198 -7.40 -12.30 -4.81
C SER A 198 -7.32 -11.73 -3.40
N ALA A 199 -6.43 -12.29 -2.59
CA ALA A 199 -6.19 -11.88 -1.21
C ALA A 199 -4.92 -11.04 -1.15
N TYR A 200 -5.02 -9.83 -0.60
CA TYR A 200 -3.93 -8.89 -0.47
C TYR A 200 -3.58 -8.65 0.99
N GLU A 201 -2.29 -8.55 1.29
CA GLU A 201 -1.74 -8.13 2.58
C GLU A 201 -0.54 -7.23 2.31
N ASN A 202 -0.51 -6.02 2.89
CA ASN A 202 0.57 -5.04 2.67
C ASN A 202 0.84 -4.74 1.18
N ASP A 203 -0.21 -4.62 0.37
CA ASP A 203 -0.14 -4.43 -1.09
C ASP A 203 0.53 -5.56 -1.87
N GLN A 204 0.82 -6.69 -1.22
CA GLN A 204 1.30 -7.89 -1.89
C GLN A 204 0.12 -8.83 -2.10
N LEU A 205 0.05 -9.37 -3.32
CA LEU A 205 -0.84 -10.49 -3.60
C LEU A 205 -0.32 -11.70 -2.84
N VAL A 206 -0.98 -12.06 -1.74
CA VAL A 206 -0.55 -13.20 -0.91
C VAL A 206 -1.19 -14.51 -1.36
N ASN A 207 -2.33 -14.45 -2.03
CA ASN A 207 -2.93 -15.61 -2.71
C ASN A 207 -3.95 -15.17 -3.77
N SER A 208 -4.17 -16.02 -4.78
CA SER A 208 -5.21 -15.83 -5.78
C SER A 208 -5.70 -17.17 -6.31
N PHE A 209 -7.02 -17.35 -6.41
CA PHE A 209 -7.60 -18.59 -6.91
C PHE A 209 -8.93 -18.37 -7.61
N LEU A 210 -9.30 -19.34 -8.45
CA LEU A 210 -10.59 -19.37 -9.12
C LEU A 210 -11.72 -19.63 -8.12
N ILE A 211 -12.86 -18.97 -8.35
CA ILE A 211 -14.11 -19.12 -7.60
C ILE A 211 -15.27 -19.41 -8.56
N SER A 212 -16.43 -19.74 -8.01
CA SER A 212 -17.71 -19.74 -8.74
C SER A 212 -18.69 -18.82 -8.01
N SER A 213 -18.99 -17.68 -8.59
CA SER A 213 -19.96 -16.73 -8.03
C SER A 213 -21.38 -17.03 -8.49
N GLY A 214 -22.32 -16.19 -8.07
CA GLY A 214 -23.73 -16.29 -8.40
C GLY A 214 -24.00 -16.22 -9.90
N VAL A 215 -24.89 -17.10 -10.38
CA VAL A 215 -25.42 -17.06 -11.75
C VAL A 215 -26.29 -15.82 -11.97
N SER A 216 -26.59 -15.47 -13.23
CA SER A 216 -27.38 -14.28 -13.56
C SER A 216 -28.76 -14.22 -12.88
N LYS A 217 -29.42 -15.37 -12.67
CA LYS A 217 -30.69 -15.49 -11.95
C LYS A 217 -30.56 -15.18 -10.45
N ARG A 218 -29.37 -15.35 -9.89
CA ARG A 218 -29.04 -15.27 -8.46
C ARG A 218 -27.66 -14.62 -8.26
N PRO A 219 -27.49 -13.35 -8.65
CA PRO A 219 -26.17 -12.74 -8.77
C PRO A 219 -25.53 -12.53 -7.40
N THR A 220 -24.20 -12.63 -7.36
CA THR A 220 -23.43 -12.13 -6.22
C THR A 220 -23.48 -10.59 -6.24
N PRO A 221 -23.79 -9.92 -5.11
CA PRO A 221 -23.89 -8.47 -5.09
C PRO A 221 -22.51 -7.81 -5.25
N ILE A 222 -22.42 -6.82 -6.13
CA ILE A 222 -21.27 -5.93 -6.29
C ILE A 222 -21.28 -4.88 -5.18
N GLY A 223 -20.10 -4.52 -4.69
CA GLY A 223 -19.96 -3.48 -3.67
C GLY A 223 -18.80 -3.72 -2.70
N ASN A 224 -18.77 -2.87 -1.69
CA ASN A 224 -17.74 -2.85 -0.65
C ASN A 224 -18.33 -3.39 0.64
N PHE A 225 -17.84 -4.55 1.09
CA PHE A 225 -18.36 -5.27 2.25
C PHE A 225 -17.26 -5.54 3.27
N ARG A 226 -17.64 -6.12 4.41
CA ARG A 226 -16.69 -6.61 5.41
C ARG A 226 -17.15 -7.97 5.93
N VAL A 227 -16.21 -8.89 6.17
CA VAL A 227 -16.53 -10.16 6.83
C VAL A 227 -16.99 -9.85 8.25
N PHE A 228 -18.25 -10.12 8.57
CA PHE A 228 -18.82 -9.85 9.89
C PHE A 228 -18.97 -11.12 10.74
N LEU A 229 -18.89 -12.30 10.14
CA LEU A 229 -19.01 -13.57 10.84
C LEU A 229 -18.17 -14.67 10.18
N LYS A 230 -17.54 -15.49 11.02
CA LYS A 230 -16.78 -16.68 10.62
C LYS A 230 -17.39 -17.91 11.28
N ARG A 231 -17.69 -18.94 10.50
CA ARG A 231 -18.19 -20.24 10.98
C ARG A 231 -17.42 -21.37 10.33
N GLU A 232 -16.94 -22.31 11.13
CA GLU A 232 -16.13 -23.42 10.63
C GLU A 232 -16.93 -24.39 9.76
N SER A 233 -18.19 -24.62 10.11
CA SER A 233 -19.16 -25.40 9.33
C SER A 233 -20.56 -24.80 9.49
N VAL A 234 -21.39 -24.89 8.45
CA VAL A 234 -22.78 -24.43 8.44
C VAL A 234 -23.62 -25.36 7.56
N ASP A 235 -24.77 -25.78 8.05
CA ASP A 235 -25.82 -26.35 7.20
C ASP A 235 -26.51 -25.20 6.46
N MET A 236 -26.32 -25.16 5.14
CA MET A 236 -26.85 -24.11 4.28
C MET A 236 -28.11 -24.61 3.57
N THR A 237 -29.25 -24.12 4.03
CA THR A 237 -30.56 -24.42 3.44
C THR A 237 -31.18 -23.15 2.88
N TRP A 238 -31.81 -23.24 1.70
CA TRP A 238 -32.64 -22.16 1.18
C TRP A 238 -33.85 -22.70 0.43
N PHE A 239 -35.00 -22.06 0.69
CA PHE A 239 -36.29 -22.40 0.09
C PHE A 239 -36.82 -21.20 -0.71
N TYR A 240 -36.83 -21.33 -2.04
CA TYR A 240 -37.38 -20.37 -2.99
C TYR A 240 -38.87 -20.56 -3.25
N GLY A 241 -39.42 -21.73 -2.96
CA GLY A 241 -40.85 -22.04 -3.08
C GLY A 241 -41.12 -23.52 -3.30
N PRO A 242 -42.39 -23.95 -3.21
CA PRO A 242 -42.77 -25.34 -3.50
C PRO A 242 -42.31 -25.75 -4.90
N ASP A 243 -41.68 -26.93 -5.00
CA ASP A 243 -41.18 -27.53 -6.25
C ASP A 243 -40.14 -26.68 -7.04
N ASP A 244 -39.58 -25.61 -6.46
CA ASP A 244 -38.51 -24.87 -7.11
C ASP A 244 -37.23 -25.75 -7.16
N PRO A 245 -36.70 -26.05 -8.36
CA PRO A 245 -35.52 -26.90 -8.50
C PRO A 245 -34.24 -26.25 -7.94
N ASP A 246 -34.26 -24.95 -7.66
CA ASP A 246 -33.14 -24.22 -7.05
C ASP A 246 -33.15 -24.29 -5.52
N ASN A 247 -34.18 -24.90 -4.90
CA ASN A 247 -34.16 -25.21 -3.48
C ASN A 247 -32.95 -26.07 -3.14
N TYR A 248 -32.26 -25.77 -2.04
CA TYR A 248 -31.11 -26.55 -1.62
C TYR A 248 -31.08 -26.74 -0.11
N ASP A 249 -30.50 -27.88 0.28
CA ASP A 249 -30.19 -28.24 1.65
C ASP A 249 -28.81 -28.91 1.65
N LEU A 250 -27.80 -28.15 2.05
CA LEU A 250 -26.39 -28.53 1.97
C LEU A 250 -25.83 -28.61 3.38
N GLU A 251 -25.61 -29.83 3.85
CA GLU A 251 -25.02 -30.08 5.17
C GLU A 251 -23.52 -29.81 5.17
N ASP A 252 -23.01 -29.42 6.35
CA ASP A 252 -21.57 -29.32 6.64
C ASP A 252 -20.76 -28.47 5.65
N VAL A 253 -21.29 -27.32 5.22
CA VAL A 253 -20.56 -26.41 4.33
C VAL A 253 -19.40 -25.77 5.10
N PRO A 254 -18.14 -26.03 4.73
CA PRO A 254 -17.01 -25.65 5.56
C PRO A 254 -16.52 -24.22 5.29
N HIS A 255 -15.84 -23.65 6.28
CA HIS A 255 -15.01 -22.43 6.17
C HIS A 255 -15.77 -21.20 5.66
N VAL A 256 -16.87 -20.89 6.34
CA VAL A 256 -17.84 -19.88 5.92
C VAL A 256 -17.45 -18.49 6.43
N LEU A 257 -17.22 -17.56 5.51
CA LEU A 257 -17.03 -16.13 5.75
C LEU A 257 -18.27 -15.36 5.30
N SER A 258 -19.06 -14.83 6.23
CA SER A 258 -20.25 -14.03 5.90
C SER A 258 -19.87 -12.56 5.72
N PHE A 259 -20.19 -11.99 4.56
CA PHE A 259 -19.77 -10.62 4.20
C PHE A 259 -20.94 -9.69 3.86
N ASN A 260 -22.10 -10.21 3.45
CA ASN A 260 -23.28 -9.40 3.21
C ASN A 260 -24.57 -10.21 3.45
N GLY A 261 -25.27 -10.01 4.58
CA GLY A 261 -26.50 -10.74 4.87
C GLY A 261 -26.33 -12.26 4.74
N ALA A 262 -27.04 -12.88 3.80
CA ALA A 262 -26.96 -14.32 3.49
C ALA A 262 -25.80 -14.70 2.55
N TYR A 263 -25.13 -13.74 1.91
CA TYR A 263 -24.02 -13.99 0.99
C TYR A 263 -22.72 -14.28 1.74
N THR A 264 -22.10 -15.40 1.38
CA THR A 264 -20.89 -15.90 2.04
C THR A 264 -19.82 -16.33 1.02
N ILE A 265 -18.56 -16.33 1.45
CA ILE A 265 -17.47 -17.05 0.79
C ILE A 265 -17.27 -18.36 1.57
N HIS A 266 -17.25 -19.51 0.90
CA HIS A 266 -17.14 -20.80 1.60
C HIS A 266 -16.50 -21.89 0.75
N GLY A 267 -16.16 -23.01 1.40
CA GLY A 267 -15.71 -24.21 0.73
C GLY A 267 -16.87 -24.93 0.06
N THR A 268 -16.60 -25.50 -1.10
CA THR A 268 -17.62 -26.21 -1.90
C THR A 268 -17.15 -27.63 -2.20
N TYR A 269 -17.97 -28.62 -1.83
CA TYR A 269 -17.70 -30.04 -2.09
C TYR A 269 -18.55 -30.64 -3.21
N TRP A 270 -19.68 -30.01 -3.55
CA TRP A 270 -20.66 -30.55 -4.51
C TRP A 270 -20.32 -30.24 -5.98
N HIS A 271 -19.36 -29.36 -6.24
CA HIS A 271 -18.84 -29.11 -7.59
C HIS A 271 -17.39 -28.61 -7.58
N ASN A 272 -16.73 -28.69 -8.72
CA ASN A 272 -15.38 -28.16 -8.94
C ASN A 272 -15.31 -27.14 -10.11
N ASN A 273 -16.44 -26.57 -10.52
CA ASN A 273 -16.57 -25.67 -11.69
C ASN A 273 -15.99 -24.24 -11.47
N PHE A 274 -14.87 -24.13 -10.75
CA PHE A 274 -14.23 -22.85 -10.45
C PHE A 274 -13.71 -22.19 -11.73
N GLY A 275 -13.91 -20.88 -11.86
CA GLY A 275 -13.70 -20.13 -13.10
C GLY A 275 -15.00 -19.87 -13.88
N HIS A 276 -16.12 -20.42 -13.41
CA HIS A 276 -17.44 -20.21 -14.00
C HIS A 276 -18.49 -19.92 -12.92
N ARG A 277 -19.45 -19.04 -13.23
CA ARG A 277 -20.60 -18.75 -12.35
C ARG A 277 -21.45 -20.00 -12.16
N MET A 278 -21.78 -20.34 -10.92
CA MET A 278 -22.52 -21.58 -10.61
C MET A 278 -23.40 -21.50 -9.35
N SER A 279 -23.15 -20.54 -8.46
CA SER A 279 -23.81 -20.50 -7.15
C SER A 279 -25.16 -19.77 -7.19
N HIS A 280 -25.87 -19.80 -6.06
CA HIS A 280 -27.07 -19.01 -5.78
C HIS A 280 -26.76 -17.62 -5.18
N GLY A 281 -25.53 -17.13 -5.36
CA GLY A 281 -25.10 -15.80 -4.92
C GLY A 281 -23.85 -15.84 -4.03
N CYS A 282 -23.62 -16.93 -3.31
CA CYS A 282 -22.38 -17.14 -2.55
C CYS A 282 -21.15 -17.20 -3.48
N ILE A 283 -19.97 -17.03 -2.92
CA ILE A 283 -18.70 -17.19 -3.64
C ILE A 283 -18.12 -18.55 -3.26
N ASN A 284 -18.25 -19.50 -4.17
CA ASN A 284 -17.82 -20.87 -3.97
C ASN A 284 -16.32 -20.98 -4.25
N ALA A 285 -15.55 -21.54 -3.32
CA ALA A 285 -14.15 -21.83 -3.49
C ALA A 285 -13.87 -23.33 -3.23
N SER A 286 -12.74 -23.83 -3.71
CA SER A 286 -12.30 -25.18 -3.34
C SER A 286 -12.16 -25.28 -1.82
N ARG A 287 -12.42 -26.45 -1.23
CA ARG A 287 -12.28 -26.65 0.22
C ARG A 287 -10.91 -26.20 0.75
N GLN A 288 -9.84 -26.47 0.01
CA GLN A 288 -8.49 -26.06 0.37
C GLN A 288 -8.32 -24.53 0.37
N ASN A 289 -8.80 -23.86 -0.68
CA ASN A 289 -8.69 -22.40 -0.79
C ASN A 289 -9.57 -21.70 0.25
N ALA A 290 -10.77 -22.23 0.51
CA ALA A 290 -11.63 -21.74 1.57
C ALA A 290 -11.02 -21.93 2.96
N ALA A 291 -10.40 -23.09 3.24
CA ALA A 291 -9.69 -23.34 4.50
C ALA A 291 -8.55 -22.33 4.72
N TRP A 292 -7.73 -22.12 3.68
CA TRP A 292 -6.67 -21.13 3.71
C TRP A 292 -7.21 -19.73 3.97
N LEU A 293 -8.23 -19.31 3.19
CA LEU A 293 -8.83 -17.98 3.32
C LEU A 293 -9.46 -17.80 4.70
N TYR A 294 -10.12 -18.81 5.23
CA TYR A 294 -10.72 -18.79 6.55
C TYR A 294 -9.69 -18.64 7.66
N GLN A 295 -8.52 -19.27 7.55
CA GLN A 295 -7.44 -19.08 8.51
C GLN A 295 -6.80 -17.68 8.39
N TRP A 296 -6.59 -17.22 7.16
CA TRP A 296 -5.91 -15.96 6.88
C TRP A 296 -6.78 -14.72 7.17
N ALA A 297 -8.07 -14.76 6.86
CA ALA A 297 -9.00 -13.65 6.99
C ALA A 297 -9.40 -13.39 8.46
N GLY A 298 -9.29 -12.14 8.90
CA GLY A 298 -9.83 -11.69 10.19
C GLY A 298 -11.31 -11.26 10.09
N LEU A 299 -12.00 -11.15 11.23
CA LEU A 299 -13.27 -10.41 11.28
C LEU A 299 -13.02 -8.94 10.93
N GLY A 300 -13.95 -8.31 10.21
CA GLY A 300 -13.87 -6.93 9.74
C GLY A 300 -13.05 -6.74 8.46
N ILE A 301 -12.40 -7.79 7.93
CA ILE A 301 -11.62 -7.70 6.69
C ILE A 301 -12.52 -7.24 5.53
N PRO A 302 -12.09 -6.25 4.72
CA PRO A 302 -12.84 -5.82 3.55
C PRO A 302 -12.96 -6.90 2.50
N VAL A 303 -14.10 -6.91 1.83
CA VAL A 303 -14.39 -7.72 0.65
C VAL A 303 -14.92 -6.79 -0.43
N TYR A 304 -14.15 -6.61 -1.50
CA TYR A 304 -14.53 -5.81 -2.67
C TYR A 304 -14.99 -6.74 -3.77
N VAL A 305 -16.26 -6.63 -4.14
CA VAL A 305 -16.85 -7.43 -5.21
C VAL A 305 -17.13 -6.52 -6.41
N PHE A 306 -16.59 -6.85 -7.57
CA PHE A 306 -16.66 -6.06 -8.80
C PHE A 306 -16.68 -6.95 -10.04
N ASP A 307 -17.08 -6.41 -11.19
CA ASP A 307 -16.97 -7.08 -12.50
C ASP A 307 -15.63 -6.80 -13.17
#